data_AF-A0A524A9H6-F1
#
_entry.id   AF-A0A524A9H6-F1
#
_cell.length_a   1.000
_cell.length_b   1.000
_cell.length_c   1.000
_cell.angle_alpha   90.00
_cell.angle_beta   90.00
_cell.angle_gamma   90.00
#
_symmetry.space_group_name_H-M   'P 1'
#
loop_
_entity.id
_entity.type
_entity.pdbx_description
1 polymer ?
#
loop_
_entity_poly.entity_id
_entity_poly.type
_entity_poly.pdbx_seq_one_letter_code
_entity_poly.pdbx_strand_id
1 'polypeptide(L)'
;MKDLSQQIREVARSLLQDGKVDLVIGYENGSLPLRTSPCFVRSAGEVERLIWNACCETNLATYLPDRDERVGLVAKGCDARAIVVAIAERQVARERVVIIGVPCEGIIDRRKVASRLGWKEILQANLEDGRILLAGDGFEETLPLEDSLYEACLTCEQRTPPVYDYLVGEPIPAVEVIDPFREVTALESQG
;
A
#
# COMPACT_ATOMS: atom_id res chain seq x y z
N MET A 1 16.55 3.31 9.52
CA MET A 1 15.12 3.14 9.18
C MET A 1 14.83 1.66 9.24
N LYS A 2 13.87 1.22 10.05
CA LYS A 2 13.51 -0.20 10.10
C LYS A 2 12.83 -0.56 8.77
N ASP A 3 13.29 -1.60 8.10
CA ASP A 3 12.63 -2.09 6.89
C ASP A 3 11.24 -2.62 7.27
N LEU A 4 10.19 -1.89 6.87
CA LEU A 4 8.80 -2.29 7.10
C LEU A 4 8.51 -3.65 6.47
N SER A 5 9.17 -3.97 5.35
CA SER A 5 9.06 -5.29 4.71
C SER A 5 9.52 -6.38 5.68
N GLN A 6 10.66 -6.20 6.34
CA GLN A 6 11.18 -7.17 7.31
C GLN A 6 10.22 -7.38 8.48
N GLN A 7 9.69 -6.30 9.05
CA GLN A 7 8.73 -6.42 10.16
C GLN A 7 7.42 -7.09 9.74
N ILE A 8 6.91 -6.79 8.54
CA ILE A 8 5.74 -7.47 7.97
C ILE A 8 6.03 -8.97 7.85
N ARG A 9 7.22 -9.34 7.36
CA ARG A 9 7.64 -10.75 7.25
C ARG A 9 7.68 -11.45 8.60
N GLU A 10 8.21 -10.79 9.63
CA GLU A 10 8.27 -11.33 10.98
C GLU A 10 6.88 -11.58 11.57
N VAL A 11 5.98 -10.60 11.46
CA VAL A 11 4.59 -10.74 11.91
C VAL A 11 3.87 -11.83 11.12
N ALA A 12 3.96 -11.81 9.79
CA ALA A 12 3.34 -12.81 8.92
C ALA A 12 3.85 -14.24 9.24
N ARG A 13 5.16 -14.38 9.48
CA ARG A 13 5.78 -15.66 9.85
C ARG A 13 5.22 -16.19 11.17
N SER A 14 5.14 -15.34 12.19
CA SER A 14 4.56 -15.72 13.48
C SER A 14 3.09 -16.10 13.35
N LEU A 15 2.28 -15.33 12.61
CA LEU A 15 0.86 -15.62 12.43
C LEU A 15 0.61 -16.98 11.75
N LEU A 16 1.42 -17.33 10.74
CA LEU A 16 1.33 -18.61 10.04
C LEU A 16 1.84 -19.77 10.90
N GLN A 17 2.95 -19.60 11.62
CA GLN A 17 3.52 -20.63 12.50
C GLN A 17 2.62 -20.93 13.70
N ASP A 18 2.01 -19.89 14.28
CA ASP A 18 1.06 -20.01 15.39
C ASP A 18 -0.30 -20.60 14.95
N GLY A 19 -0.53 -20.77 13.64
CA GLY A 19 -1.82 -21.21 13.10
C GLY A 19 -2.97 -20.24 13.36
N LYS A 20 -2.67 -18.95 13.57
CA LYS A 20 -3.68 -17.88 13.74
C LYS A 20 -4.36 -17.54 12.41
N VAL A 21 -3.61 -17.65 11.32
CA VAL A 21 -4.09 -17.49 9.95
C VAL A 21 -3.62 -18.66 9.10
N ASP A 22 -4.38 -18.99 8.07
CA ASP A 22 -4.09 -20.05 7.11
C ASP A 22 -3.47 -19.48 5.81
N LEU A 23 -3.63 -18.16 5.61
CA LEU A 23 -3.12 -17.40 4.45
C LEU A 23 -2.77 -15.98 4.90
N VAL A 24 -1.64 -15.46 4.45
CA VAL A 24 -1.33 -14.02 4.49
C VAL A 24 -1.37 -13.46 3.07
N ILE A 25 -2.09 -12.35 2.89
CA ILE A 25 -2.12 -11.58 1.64
C ILE A 25 -1.39 -10.26 1.87
N GLY A 26 -0.34 -10.04 1.10
CA GLY A 26 0.43 -8.81 1.09
C GLY A 26 0.82 -8.40 -0.32
N TYR A 27 1.99 -7.80 -0.48
CA TYR A 27 2.49 -7.32 -1.77
C TYR A 27 3.82 -8.00 -2.11
N GLU A 28 4.05 -8.28 -3.38
CA GLU A 28 5.34 -8.70 -3.93
C GLU A 28 5.74 -7.80 -5.11
N ASN A 29 7.01 -7.91 -5.54
CA ASN A 29 7.49 -7.18 -6.71
C ASN A 29 6.66 -7.57 -7.95
N GLY A 30 6.19 -6.58 -8.69
CA GLY A 30 5.58 -6.79 -9.99
C GLY A 30 6.62 -7.03 -11.07
N SER A 31 6.15 -7.36 -12.28
CA SER A 31 7.01 -7.57 -13.45
C SER A 31 7.50 -6.27 -14.10
N LEU A 32 6.98 -5.12 -13.68
CA LEU A 32 7.28 -3.80 -14.25
C LEU A 32 7.76 -2.84 -13.14
N PRO A 33 8.57 -1.83 -13.47
CA PRO A 33 8.91 -0.76 -12.54
C PRO A 33 7.66 -0.03 -12.02
N LEU A 34 7.75 0.40 -10.77
CA LEU A 34 6.65 1.03 -10.03
C LEU A 34 5.37 0.19 -9.98
N ARG A 35 5.49 -1.14 -10.04
CA ARG A 35 4.37 -2.08 -9.88
C ARG A 35 4.66 -3.09 -8.80
N THR A 36 3.63 -3.34 -8.00
CA THR A 36 3.56 -4.48 -7.10
C THR A 36 2.39 -5.37 -7.49
N SER A 37 2.49 -6.65 -7.17
CA SER A 37 1.39 -7.61 -7.32
C SER A 37 0.92 -8.09 -5.94
N PRO A 38 -0.35 -8.46 -5.77
CA PRO A 38 -0.81 -9.16 -4.58
C PRO A 38 -0.05 -10.47 -4.40
N CYS A 39 0.46 -10.70 -3.20
CA CYS A 39 1.22 -11.89 -2.84
C CYS A 39 0.41 -12.74 -1.87
N PHE A 40 0.26 -14.03 -2.17
CA PHE A 40 -0.45 -14.99 -1.35
C PHE A 40 0.59 -15.94 -0.72
N VAL A 41 0.65 -15.94 0.61
CA VAL A 41 1.67 -16.64 1.40
C VAL A 41 0.98 -17.61 2.35
N ARG A 42 1.25 -18.91 2.18
CA ARG A 42 0.62 -19.98 2.99
C ARG A 42 1.60 -20.65 3.94
N SER A 43 2.89 -20.40 3.76
CA SER A 43 3.93 -20.98 4.60
C SER A 43 4.91 -19.94 5.12
N ALA A 44 5.50 -20.22 6.27
CA ALA A 44 6.51 -19.38 6.91
C ALA A 44 7.73 -19.09 6.03
N GLY A 45 8.05 -19.96 5.06
CA GLY A 45 9.17 -19.78 4.14
C GLY A 45 8.87 -18.85 2.96
N GLU A 46 7.60 -18.68 2.61
CA GLU A 46 7.18 -17.83 1.50
C GLU A 46 7.11 -16.34 1.87
N VAL A 47 7.17 -16.01 3.17
CA VAL A 47 7.07 -14.63 3.65
C VAL A 47 8.12 -13.72 3.04
N GLU A 48 9.30 -14.23 2.65
CA GLU A 48 10.37 -13.42 2.06
C GLU A 48 9.98 -12.72 0.75
N ARG A 49 8.92 -13.19 0.08
CA ARG A 49 8.34 -12.52 -1.09
C ARG A 49 7.64 -11.22 -0.76
N LEU A 50 7.22 -11.03 0.50
CA LEU A 50 6.49 -9.86 0.95
C LEU A 50 7.39 -8.64 0.94
N ILE A 51 6.91 -7.57 0.31
CA ILE A 51 7.57 -6.27 0.27
C ILE A 51 6.59 -5.19 0.72
N TRP A 52 7.15 -4.04 1.10
CA TRP A 52 6.39 -2.84 1.35
C TRP A 52 7.11 -1.61 0.81
N ASN A 53 6.41 -0.84 -0.02
CA ASN A 53 6.90 0.44 -0.54
C ASN A 53 5.73 1.29 -1.07
N ALA A 54 6.04 2.50 -1.57
CA ALA A 54 5.04 3.44 -2.09
C ALA A 54 4.36 2.99 -3.39
N CYS A 55 4.69 1.82 -3.94
CA CYS A 55 4.03 1.23 -5.11
C CYS A 55 2.93 0.22 -4.73
N CYS A 56 2.72 -0.07 -3.44
CA CYS A 56 1.70 -0.96 -2.89
C CYS A 56 0.27 -0.41 -3.04
N GLU A 57 -0.16 -0.25 -4.29
CA GLU A 57 -1.38 0.44 -4.71
C GLU A 57 -2.64 -0.40 -4.47
N THR A 58 -2.63 -1.66 -4.89
CA THR A 58 -3.80 -2.54 -4.95
C THR A 58 -4.51 -2.64 -3.61
N ASN A 59 -5.84 -2.45 -3.59
CA ASN A 59 -6.63 -2.73 -2.39
C ASN A 59 -6.75 -4.25 -2.17
N LEU A 60 -6.02 -4.77 -1.17
CA LEU A 60 -6.02 -6.21 -0.89
C LEU A 60 -7.34 -6.73 -0.28
N ALA A 61 -8.20 -5.85 0.23
CA ALA A 61 -9.50 -6.26 0.80
C ALA A 61 -10.41 -6.90 -0.26
N THR A 62 -10.19 -6.59 -1.54
CA THR A 62 -10.91 -7.18 -2.67
C THR A 62 -10.72 -8.69 -2.81
N TYR A 63 -9.72 -9.27 -2.16
CA TYR A 63 -9.45 -10.71 -2.17
C TYR A 63 -10.06 -11.47 -0.98
N LEU A 64 -10.76 -10.78 -0.08
CA LEU A 64 -11.43 -11.38 1.08
C LEU A 64 -12.75 -12.12 0.78
N PRO A 65 -13.61 -11.64 -0.14
CA PRO A 65 -14.87 -12.32 -0.44
C PRO A 65 -14.66 -13.78 -0.88
N ASP A 66 -15.64 -14.62 -0.60
CA ASP A 66 -15.70 -16.05 -0.98
C ASP A 66 -14.55 -16.92 -0.43
N ARG A 67 -13.91 -16.49 0.66
CA ARG A 67 -12.88 -17.28 1.36
C ARG A 67 -13.40 -17.93 2.65
N ASP A 68 -13.08 -19.21 2.80
CA ASP A 68 -13.37 -19.98 4.01
C ASP A 68 -12.23 -20.05 5.02
N GLU A 69 -11.02 -19.75 4.58
CA GLU A 69 -9.80 -19.76 5.37
C GLU A 69 -9.62 -18.47 6.20
N ARG A 70 -8.81 -18.52 7.27
CA ARG A 70 -8.45 -17.34 8.07
C ARG A 70 -7.34 -16.57 7.37
N VAL A 71 -7.57 -15.29 7.09
CA VAL A 71 -6.69 -14.45 6.27
C VAL A 71 -6.04 -13.36 7.12
N GLY A 72 -4.72 -13.31 7.11
CA GLY A 72 -3.93 -12.14 7.49
C GLY A 72 -3.79 -11.18 6.31
N LEU A 73 -4.14 -9.90 6.47
CA LEU A 73 -4.07 -8.92 5.40
C LEU A 73 -3.12 -7.78 5.77
N VAL A 74 -2.13 -7.50 4.92
CA VAL A 74 -1.29 -6.30 5.04
C VAL A 74 -2.11 -5.10 4.58
N ALA A 75 -2.40 -4.17 5.48
CA ALA A 75 -3.37 -3.10 5.25
C ALA A 75 -2.81 -1.71 5.57
N LYS A 76 -2.80 -0.84 4.56
CA LYS A 76 -2.76 0.62 4.75
C LYS A 76 -4.11 1.13 5.24
N GLY A 77 -4.18 2.40 5.67
CA GLY A 77 -5.41 2.97 6.23
C GLY A 77 -6.63 2.90 5.32
N CYS A 78 -6.46 3.12 4.01
CA CYS A 78 -7.54 2.95 3.04
C CYS A 78 -7.99 1.48 2.87
N ASP A 79 -7.05 0.53 2.87
CA ASP A 79 -7.36 -0.90 2.80
C ASP A 79 -8.09 -1.35 4.07
N ALA A 80 -7.65 -0.90 5.26
CA ALA A 80 -8.30 -1.23 6.53
C ALA A 80 -9.77 -0.78 6.58
N ARG A 81 -10.08 0.40 6.02
CA ARG A 81 -11.48 0.85 5.86
C ARG A 81 -12.27 -0.06 4.93
N ALA A 82 -11.67 -0.50 3.83
CA ALA A 82 -12.33 -1.43 2.91
C ALA A 82 -12.60 -2.80 3.56
N ILE A 83 -11.69 -3.29 4.42
CA ILE A 83 -11.90 -4.50 5.22
C ILE A 83 -13.11 -4.33 6.15
N VAL A 84 -13.20 -3.19 6.86
CA VAL A 84 -14.33 -2.90 7.75
C VAL A 84 -15.66 -2.88 6.99
N VAL A 85 -15.69 -2.29 5.79
CA VAL A 85 -16.87 -2.31 4.92
C VAL A 85 -17.23 -3.74 4.52
N ALA A 86 -16.27 -4.53 4.05
CA ALA A 86 -16.52 -5.93 3.67
C ALA A 86 -17.09 -6.77 4.82
N ILE A 87 -16.62 -6.53 6.05
CA ILE A 87 -17.16 -7.16 7.26
C ILE A 87 -18.59 -6.68 7.55
N ALA A 88 -18.83 -5.36 7.52
CA ALA A 88 -20.13 -4.77 7.79
C ALA A 88 -21.21 -5.24 6.78
N GLU A 89 -20.81 -5.40 5.52
CA GLU A 89 -21.65 -5.95 4.45
C GLU A 89 -21.75 -7.48 4.45
N ARG A 90 -21.15 -8.15 5.45
CA ARG A 90 -21.17 -9.62 5.62
C ARG A 90 -20.53 -10.39 4.45
N GLN A 91 -19.62 -9.75 3.70
CA GLN A 91 -18.84 -10.42 2.66
C GLN A 91 -17.75 -11.33 3.25
N VAL A 92 -17.32 -11.04 4.49
CA VAL A 92 -16.38 -11.86 5.26
C VAL A 92 -16.69 -11.78 6.75
N ALA A 93 -16.49 -12.88 7.48
CA ALA A 93 -16.64 -12.90 8.94
C ALA A 93 -15.44 -12.22 9.63
N ARG A 94 -15.67 -11.38 10.63
CA ARG A 94 -14.60 -10.63 11.35
C ARG A 94 -13.56 -11.57 11.95
N GLU A 95 -13.98 -12.72 12.45
CA GLU A 95 -13.15 -13.73 13.11
C GLU A 95 -12.19 -14.42 12.13
N ARG A 96 -12.47 -14.34 10.83
CA ARG A 96 -11.62 -14.88 9.76
C ARG A 96 -10.58 -13.88 9.26
N VAL A 97 -10.57 -12.65 9.74
CA VAL A 97 -9.66 -11.61 9.26
C VAL A 97 -8.72 -11.16 10.36
N VAL A 98 -7.42 -11.14 10.08
CA VAL A 98 -6.39 -10.53 10.91
C VAL A 98 -5.77 -9.38 10.12
N ILE A 99 -5.84 -8.17 10.65
CA ILE A 99 -5.36 -6.95 9.98
C ILE A 99 -3.94 -6.64 10.46
N ILE A 100 -2.97 -6.77 9.56
CA ILE A 100 -1.59 -6.34 9.75
C ILE A 100 -1.49 -4.90 9.24
N GLY A 101 -1.71 -3.95 10.14
CA GLY A 101 -1.70 -2.52 9.84
C GLY A 101 -0.30 -2.01 9.54
N VAL A 102 -0.17 -1.21 8.48
CA VAL A 102 1.08 -0.54 8.13
C VAL A 102 0.83 0.95 7.91
N PRO A 103 1.54 1.85 8.61
CA PRO A 103 1.55 3.28 8.32
C PRO A 103 1.94 3.55 6.86
N CYS A 104 1.22 4.47 6.21
CA CYS A 104 1.36 4.75 4.78
C CYS A 104 1.62 6.24 4.53
N GLU A 105 2.82 6.55 4.07
CA GLU A 105 3.24 7.90 3.65
C GLU A 105 2.71 8.31 2.27
N GLY A 106 1.99 7.41 1.59
CA GLY A 106 1.29 7.68 0.34
C GLY A 106 1.63 6.64 -0.72
N ILE A 107 0.79 6.60 -1.75
CA ILE A 107 0.97 5.70 -2.90
C ILE A 107 1.22 6.53 -4.15
N ILE A 108 2.18 6.08 -4.95
CA ILE A 108 2.57 6.70 -6.21
C ILE A 108 1.47 6.56 -7.27
N ASP A 109 1.09 7.67 -7.88
CA ASP A 109 0.30 7.70 -9.11
C ASP A 109 1.23 7.56 -10.32
N ARG A 110 1.25 6.36 -10.90
CA ARG A 110 2.08 6.06 -12.07
C ARG A 110 1.70 6.90 -13.30
N ARG A 111 0.44 7.32 -13.42
CA ARG A 111 0.01 8.18 -14.54
C ARG A 111 0.60 9.56 -14.38
N LYS A 112 0.64 10.10 -13.16
CA LYS A 112 1.30 11.37 -12.87
C LYS A 112 2.80 11.29 -13.19
N VAL A 113 3.48 10.24 -12.74
CA VAL A 113 4.89 10.00 -13.07
C VAL A 113 5.11 9.89 -14.59
N ALA A 114 4.32 9.05 -15.27
CA ALA A 114 4.43 8.86 -16.72
C ALA A 114 4.20 10.17 -17.50
N SER A 115 3.20 10.97 -17.09
CA SER A 115 2.90 12.26 -17.73
C SER A 115 4.07 13.24 -17.61
N ARG A 116 4.75 13.28 -16.45
CA ARG A 116 5.90 14.15 -16.20
C ARG A 116 7.14 13.75 -17.01
N LEU A 117 7.27 12.46 -17.32
CA LEU A 117 8.31 11.94 -18.21
C LEU A 117 7.94 12.01 -19.70
N GLY A 118 6.79 12.60 -20.06
CA GLY A 118 6.31 12.63 -21.44
C GLY A 118 6.01 11.24 -22.00
N TRP A 119 5.52 10.33 -21.15
CA TRP A 119 5.15 8.95 -21.48
C TRP A 119 6.30 8.08 -22.00
N LYS A 120 7.54 8.45 -21.70
CA LYS A 120 8.71 7.60 -21.94
C LYS A 120 8.62 6.31 -21.11
N GLU A 121 9.14 5.22 -21.68
CA GLU A 121 9.18 3.93 -21.00
C GLU A 121 10.20 3.96 -19.84
N ILE A 122 9.73 3.60 -18.65
CA ILE A 122 10.55 3.46 -17.45
C ILE A 122 11.03 2.02 -17.38
N LEU A 123 12.34 1.80 -17.42
CA LEU A 123 12.96 0.47 -17.36
C LEU A 123 13.38 0.11 -15.93
N GLN A 124 13.71 1.10 -15.10
CA GLN A 124 14.08 0.92 -13.70
C GLN A 124 13.53 2.04 -12.83
N ALA A 125 13.17 1.70 -11.60
CA ALA A 125 12.69 2.65 -10.62
C ALA A 125 13.11 2.25 -9.20
N ASN A 126 13.75 3.18 -8.49
CA ASN A 126 14.21 2.99 -7.12
C ASN A 126 13.60 4.08 -6.22
N LEU A 127 13.28 3.71 -4.98
CA LEU A 127 12.72 4.60 -3.97
C LEU A 127 13.77 4.83 -2.90
N GLU A 128 14.26 6.06 -2.78
CA GLU A 128 15.31 6.43 -1.83
C GLU A 128 15.02 7.81 -1.24
N ASP A 129 15.07 7.92 0.09
CA ASP A 129 15.01 9.19 0.83
C ASP A 129 13.92 10.18 0.35
N GLY A 130 12.69 9.69 0.18
CA GLY A 130 11.55 10.51 -0.26
C GLY A 130 11.61 10.94 -1.74
N ARG A 131 12.43 10.26 -2.55
CA ARG A 131 12.56 10.48 -3.99
C ARG A 131 12.36 9.19 -4.76
N ILE A 132 12.00 9.36 -6.04
CA ILE A 132 11.89 8.28 -7.01
C ILE A 132 12.97 8.51 -8.07
N LEU A 133 13.93 7.60 -8.13
CA LEU A 133 14.97 7.58 -9.15
C LEU A 133 14.45 6.72 -10.30
N LEU A 134 14.35 7.31 -11.49
CA LEU A 134 13.76 6.69 -12.67
C LEU A 134 14.80 6.64 -13.78
N ALA A 135 14.94 5.49 -14.42
CA ALA A 135 15.81 5.32 -15.57
C ALA A 135 15.09 4.58 -16.70
N GLY A 136 15.37 4.98 -17.93
CA GLY A 136 14.87 4.35 -19.13
C GLY A 136 15.82 4.56 -20.31
N ASP A 137 15.34 4.36 -21.53
CA ASP A 137 16.19 4.51 -22.71
C ASP A 137 16.59 5.98 -22.93
N GLY A 138 17.86 6.27 -22.69
CA GLY A 138 18.44 7.60 -22.89
C GLY A 138 17.98 8.67 -21.90
N PHE A 139 17.41 8.31 -20.74
CA PHE A 139 17.10 9.27 -19.68
C PHE A 139 17.27 8.70 -18.27
N GLU A 140 17.62 9.59 -17.36
CA GLU A 140 17.54 9.41 -15.92
C GLU A 140 16.86 10.66 -15.34
N GLU A 141 15.88 10.46 -14.47
CA GLU A 141 15.12 11.54 -13.85
C GLU A 141 14.96 11.22 -12.36
N THR A 142 14.99 12.25 -11.51
CA THR A 142 14.67 12.11 -10.10
C THR A 142 13.48 12.99 -9.76
N LEU A 143 12.42 12.38 -9.23
CA LEU A 143 11.20 13.07 -8.84
C LEU A 143 11.01 13.05 -7.32
N PRO A 144 10.53 14.13 -6.69
CA PRO A 144 10.05 14.08 -5.32
C PRO A 144 8.89 13.07 -5.20
N LEU A 145 8.90 12.27 -4.13
CA LEU A 145 7.85 11.29 -3.88
C LEU A 145 6.49 11.97 -3.72
N GLU A 146 6.43 13.06 -2.95
CA GLU A 146 5.23 13.86 -2.68
C GLU A 146 4.54 14.35 -3.97
N ASP A 147 5.32 14.84 -4.93
CA ASP A 147 4.83 15.30 -6.24
C ASP A 147 4.31 14.16 -7.12
N SER A 148 4.62 12.92 -6.76
CA SER A 148 4.30 11.72 -7.51
C SER A 148 3.15 10.91 -6.90
N LEU A 149 2.61 11.33 -5.75
CA LEU A 149 1.53 10.61 -5.07
C LEU A 149 0.17 10.83 -5.73
N TYR A 150 -0.75 9.91 -5.47
CA TYR A 150 -2.19 10.14 -5.67
C TYR A 150 -2.65 11.38 -4.88
N GLU A 151 -3.50 12.21 -5.49
CA GLU A 151 -4.05 13.41 -4.84
C GLU A 151 -4.75 13.08 -3.52
N ALA A 152 -5.54 12.01 -3.48
CA ALA A 152 -6.21 11.53 -2.26
C ALA A 152 -5.22 11.14 -1.14
N CYS A 153 -3.96 10.84 -1.45
CA CYS A 153 -2.93 10.61 -0.45
C CYS A 153 -2.41 11.93 0.16
N LEU A 154 -2.40 13.03 -0.60
CA LEU A 154 -1.90 14.33 -0.14
C LEU A 154 -2.76 14.93 0.98
N THR A 155 -4.06 14.64 0.97
CA THR A 155 -5.02 15.09 1.99
C THR A 155 -5.45 13.96 2.95
N CYS A 156 -4.70 12.85 2.99
CA CYS A 156 -5.07 11.69 3.79
C CYS A 156 -4.85 11.95 5.29
N GLU A 157 -5.95 11.98 6.03
CA GLU A 157 -5.96 12.09 7.50
C GLU A 157 -5.74 10.74 8.21
N GLN A 158 -5.69 9.64 7.48
CA GLN A 158 -5.65 8.27 8.02
C GLN A 158 -4.37 7.55 7.60
N ARG A 159 -3.23 8.17 7.91
CA ARG A 159 -1.88 7.70 7.55
C ARG A 159 -1.50 6.41 8.30
N THR A 160 -1.83 6.34 9.58
CA THR A 160 -1.85 5.08 10.33
C THR A 160 -3.24 4.45 10.22
N PRO A 161 -3.37 3.14 9.95
CA PRO A 161 -4.67 2.49 9.91
C PRO A 161 -5.42 2.68 11.23
N PRO A 162 -6.70 3.10 11.22
CA PRO A 162 -7.48 3.28 12.44
C PRO A 162 -7.93 1.96 13.08
N VAL A 163 -7.91 0.87 12.31
CA VAL A 163 -8.27 -0.48 12.75
C VAL A 163 -7.16 -1.42 12.29
N TYR A 164 -6.57 -2.14 13.24
CA TYR A 164 -5.58 -3.19 13.01
C TYR A 164 -5.56 -4.17 14.20
N ASP A 165 -5.11 -5.40 13.96
CA ASP A 165 -4.81 -6.37 15.01
C ASP A 165 -3.31 -6.32 15.40
N TYR A 166 -2.44 -6.08 14.42
CA TYR A 166 -1.00 -5.93 14.59
C TYR A 166 -0.53 -4.70 13.82
N LEU A 167 0.09 -3.74 14.50
CA LEU A 167 0.71 -2.58 13.83
C LEU A 167 2.19 -2.87 13.58
N VAL A 168 2.61 -2.71 12.33
CA VAL A 168 4.01 -2.80 11.91
C VAL A 168 4.55 -1.39 11.68
N GLY A 169 5.70 -1.07 12.29
CA GLY A 169 6.25 0.29 12.29
C GLY A 169 5.67 1.17 13.39
N GLU A 170 6.00 2.46 13.33
CA GLU A 170 5.55 3.46 14.31
C GLU A 170 4.37 4.25 13.73
N PRO A 171 3.37 4.62 14.56
CA PRO A 171 2.31 5.52 14.12
C PRO A 171 2.88 6.80 13.54
N ILE A 172 2.31 7.27 12.43
CA ILE A 172 2.68 8.53 11.80
C ILE A 172 1.48 9.48 11.86
N PRO A 173 1.70 10.77 12.06
CA PRO A 173 0.61 11.73 12.18
C PRO A 173 -0.19 11.84 10.89
N ALA A 174 -1.44 12.24 11.02
CA ALA A 174 -2.25 12.69 9.90
C ALA A 174 -1.58 13.88 9.20
N VAL A 175 -1.85 14.05 7.90
CA VAL A 175 -1.44 15.27 7.20
C VAL A 175 -2.32 16.42 7.66
N GLU A 176 -1.71 17.57 7.93
CA GLU A 176 -2.46 18.80 8.14
C GLU A 176 -3.06 19.26 6.81
N VAL A 177 -4.38 19.20 6.68
CA VAL A 177 -5.09 19.52 5.44
C VAL A 177 -5.34 21.02 5.37
N ILE A 178 -4.52 21.73 4.58
CA ILE A 178 -4.57 23.20 4.44
C ILE A 178 -5.67 23.64 3.44
N ASP A 179 -6.09 22.77 2.52
CA ASP A 179 -7.23 22.99 1.62
C ASP A 179 -7.82 21.65 1.11
N PRO A 180 -8.89 21.13 1.75
CA PRO A 180 -9.48 19.84 1.38
C PRO A 180 -10.21 19.85 0.03
N PHE A 181 -10.52 21.03 -0.53
CA PHE A 181 -11.31 21.17 -1.75
C PHE A 181 -10.51 21.71 -2.94
N ARG A 182 -9.18 21.68 -2.86
CA ARG A 182 -8.28 22.15 -3.92
C ARG A 182 -8.65 21.64 -5.32
N GLU A 183 -9.03 20.37 -5.45
CA GLU A 183 -9.47 19.77 -6.72
C GLU A 183 -10.75 20.41 -7.26
N VAL A 184 -11.72 20.67 -6.38
CA VAL A 184 -12.99 21.31 -6.74
C VAL A 184 -12.71 22.74 -7.22
N THR A 185 -11.90 23.49 -6.48
CA THR A 185 -11.49 24.86 -6.85
C THR A 185 -10.76 24.88 -8.21
N ALA A 186 -9.87 23.91 -8.47
CA ALA A 186 -9.15 23.79 -9.73
C ALA A 186 -10.06 23.44 -10.92
N LEU A 187 -11.15 22.69 -10.68
CA LEU A 187 -12.16 22.36 -11.68
C LEU A 187 -13.09 23.55 -11.95
N GLU A 188 -13.56 24.23 -10.90
CA GLU A 188 -14.44 25.39 -10.98
C GLU A 188 -13.79 26.57 -11.71
N SER A 189 -12.47 26.73 -11.60
CA SER A 189 -11.70 27.79 -12.29
C SER A 189 -11.44 27.52 -13.78
N GLN A 190 -11.83 26.36 -14.30
CA GLN A 190 -11.75 26.02 -15.73
C GLN A 190 -13.05 26.27 -16.50
N GLY A 191 -14.13 26.70 -15.82
CA GLY A 191 -15.41 27.10 -16.42
C GLY A 191 -15.50 28.61 -16.63
#